data_AF-A0AAU6AS06-F1
#
_entry.id   AF-A0AAU6AS06-F1
#
_cell.length_a   1.000
_cell.length_b   1.000
_cell.length_c   1.000
_cell.angle_alpha   90.00
_cell.angle_beta   90.00
_cell.angle_gamma   90.00
#
_symmetry.space_group_name_H-M   'P 1'
#
loop_
_entity.id
_entity.type
_entity.pdbx_description
1 polymer ?
#
loop_
_entity_poly.entity_id
_entity_poly.type
_entity_poly.pdbx_seq_one_letter_code
_entity_poly.pdbx_strand_id
1 'polypeptide(L)'
;MERRSDQLVGRAPQHPLVADVKTVIARQLTQLFEYYLPIFGMDTHIAETIAFGVVGLVDSSAAQWLENPHGVTKVELAGLLARWIWRILDDTLRAGGIELDPHRPLPPPALGPA
;
A
#
# COMPACT_ATOMS: atom_id res chain seq x y z
N MET A 1 49.76 -6.99 3.15
CA MET A 1 48.58 -7.56 3.86
C MET A 1 47.64 -6.41 4.16
N GLU A 2 46.92 -5.91 3.14
CA GLU A 2 46.09 -4.70 3.23
C GLU A 2 44.73 -5.02 2.59
N ARG A 3 43.92 -5.79 3.29
CA ARG A 3 42.54 -6.16 2.88
C ARG A 3 41.65 -6.04 4.10
N ARG A 4 41.35 -4.81 4.54
CA ARG A 4 40.22 -4.51 5.43
C ARG A 4 40.07 -2.99 5.56
N SER A 5 39.13 -2.40 4.85
CA SER A 5 38.46 -1.12 5.20
C SER A 5 37.36 -0.75 4.21
N ASP A 6 37.21 -1.48 3.10
CA ASP A 6 35.92 -1.56 2.43
C ASP A 6 34.91 -2.25 3.36
N GLN A 7 33.72 -1.67 3.46
CA GLN A 7 32.52 -2.19 4.12
C GLN A 7 32.21 -1.66 5.53
N LEU A 8 32.00 -0.35 5.64
CA LEU A 8 30.97 0.23 6.52
C LEU A 8 30.35 1.48 5.86
N VAL A 9 29.81 1.33 4.64
CA VAL A 9 28.75 2.25 4.19
C VAL A 9 27.51 1.85 4.95
N GLY A 10 27.33 2.45 6.12
CA GLY A 10 26.13 2.30 6.93
C GLY A 10 24.93 2.67 6.09
N ARG A 11 24.06 1.69 5.81
CA ARG A 11 22.71 1.98 5.38
C ARG A 11 22.09 2.80 6.50
N ALA A 12 21.82 4.09 6.24
CA ALA A 12 21.17 4.95 7.21
C ALA A 12 19.91 4.22 7.74
N PRO A 13 19.70 4.15 9.07
CA PRO A 13 18.48 3.56 9.58
C PRO A 13 17.32 4.38 9.02
N GLN A 14 16.43 3.71 8.30
CA GLN A 14 15.14 4.26 7.91
C GLN A 14 14.53 4.87 9.19
N HIS A 15 14.29 6.18 9.23
CA HIS A 15 13.98 6.88 10.48
C HIS A 15 12.73 6.24 11.13
N PRO A 16 12.78 5.77 12.40
CA PRO A 16 11.70 5.00 13.04
C PRO A 16 10.31 5.63 12.91
N LEU A 17 10.26 6.97 12.97
CA LEU A 17 9.05 7.77 12.75
C LEU A 17 8.34 7.49 11.41
N VAL A 18 9.10 7.31 10.33
CA VAL A 18 8.53 7.05 8.99
C VAL A 18 7.98 5.63 8.90
N ALA A 19 8.61 4.67 9.58
CA ALA A 19 8.10 3.31 9.70
C ALA A 19 6.79 3.27 10.54
N ASP A 20 6.71 4.08 11.60
CA ASP A 20 5.50 4.23 12.40
C ASP A 20 4.34 4.80 11.57
N VAL A 21 4.59 5.85 10.77
CA VAL A 21 3.54 6.44 9.91
C VAL A 21 3.02 5.43 8.89
N LYS A 22 3.89 4.66 8.24
CA LYS A 22 3.47 3.61 7.28
C LYS A 22 2.62 2.55 7.95
N THR A 23 3.01 2.15 9.16
CA THR A 23 2.26 1.18 9.96
C THR A 23 0.88 1.73 10.34
N VAL A 24 0.79 3.01 10.71
CA VAL A 24 -0.50 3.66 10.99
C VAL A 24 -1.39 3.67 9.75
N ILE A 25 -0.87 4.06 8.58
CA ILE A 25 -1.63 4.08 7.33
C ILE A 25 -2.08 2.67 6.95
N ALA A 26 -1.20 1.68 7.04
CA ALA A 26 -1.52 0.28 6.76
C ALA A 26 -2.64 -0.22 7.67
N ARG A 27 -2.57 0.06 8.97
CA ARG A 27 -3.63 -0.33 9.93
C ARG A 27 -4.96 0.36 9.64
N GLN A 28 -4.97 1.63 9.24
CA GLN A 28 -6.20 2.32 8.82
C GLN A 28 -6.79 1.68 7.56
N LEU A 29 -5.95 1.28 6.61
CA LEU A 29 -6.40 0.54 5.42
C LEU A 29 -6.96 -0.83 5.79
N THR A 30 -6.33 -1.55 6.73
CA THR A 30 -6.83 -2.82 7.26
C THR A 30 -8.23 -2.66 7.83
N GLN A 31 -8.45 -1.66 8.69
CA GLN A 31 -9.78 -1.37 9.26
C GLN A 31 -10.83 -1.07 8.20
N LEU A 32 -10.45 -0.35 7.14
CA LEU A 32 -11.32 -0.06 6.01
C LEU A 32 -11.72 -1.36 5.30
N PHE A 33 -10.76 -2.24 5.01
CA PHE A 33 -11.04 -3.53 4.38
C PHE A 33 -11.85 -4.46 5.28
N GLU A 34 -11.54 -4.56 6.58
CA GLU A 34 -12.34 -5.31 7.54
C GLU A 34 -13.80 -4.83 7.60
N TYR A 35 -14.05 -3.55 7.34
CA TYR A 35 -15.40 -3.00 7.28
C TYR A 35 -16.11 -3.31 5.95
N TYR A 36 -15.44 -3.09 4.81
CA TYR A 36 -16.08 -3.19 3.49
C TYR A 36 -16.07 -4.61 2.91
N LEU A 37 -15.03 -5.42 3.13
CA LEU A 37 -14.96 -6.79 2.60
C LEU A 37 -16.15 -7.67 3.04
N PRO A 38 -16.64 -7.60 4.30
CA PRO A 38 -17.84 -8.34 4.70
C PRO A 38 -19.13 -7.88 4.02
N ILE A 39 -19.27 -6.59 3.70
CA ILE A 39 -20.43 -6.07 2.93
C ILE A 39 -20.51 -6.75 1.57
N PHE A 40 -19.34 -7.09 1.04
CA PHE A 40 -19.17 -7.78 -0.22
C PHE A 40 -19.23 -9.31 -0.05
N GLY A 41 -19.18 -9.85 1.16
CA GLY A 41 -19.22 -11.30 1.41
C GLY A 41 -17.85 -11.98 1.31
N MET A 42 -16.77 -11.19 1.38
CA MET A 42 -15.40 -11.69 1.43
C MET A 42 -14.91 -11.89 2.86
N ASP A 43 -13.97 -12.82 2.98
CA ASP A 43 -13.25 -13.08 4.21
C ASP A 43 -12.22 -11.97 4.49
N THR A 44 -12.16 -11.53 5.74
CA THR A 44 -11.27 -10.46 6.20
C THR A 44 -9.86 -10.94 6.49
N HIS A 45 -9.57 -12.25 6.48
CA HIS A 45 -8.22 -12.74 6.83
C HIS A 45 -7.11 -12.23 5.89
N ILE A 46 -7.44 -11.82 4.67
CA ILE A 46 -6.49 -11.23 3.71
C ILE A 46 -6.35 -9.71 3.84
N ALA A 47 -7.24 -9.03 4.57
CA ALA A 47 -7.31 -7.57 4.65
C ALA A 47 -5.98 -6.93 5.06
N GLU A 48 -5.37 -7.47 6.12
CA GLU A 48 -4.09 -6.97 6.63
C GLU A 48 -2.96 -7.19 5.63
N THR A 49 -2.91 -8.37 4.99
CA THR A 49 -1.90 -8.69 3.97
C THR A 49 -1.95 -7.72 2.80
N ILE A 50 -3.16 -7.40 2.31
CA ILE A 50 -3.35 -6.46 1.20
C ILE A 50 -2.96 -5.04 1.61
N ALA A 51 -3.42 -4.59 2.78
CA ALA A 51 -3.14 -3.26 3.31
C ALA A 51 -1.64 -2.99 3.43
N PHE A 52 -0.90 -3.91 4.06
CA PHE A 52 0.55 -3.81 4.19
C PHE A 52 1.26 -3.95 2.85
N GLY A 53 0.79 -4.82 1.95
CA GLY A 53 1.35 -4.98 0.61
C GLY A 53 1.27 -3.70 -0.23
N VAL A 54 0.11 -3.03 -0.24
CA VAL A 54 -0.11 -1.78 -0.96
C VAL A 54 0.76 -0.65 -0.41
N VAL A 55 0.83 -0.49 0.91
CA VAL A 55 1.67 0.53 1.54
C VAL A 55 3.15 0.27 1.26
N GLY A 56 3.59 -0.98 1.34
CA GLY A 56 4.96 -1.38 1.04
C GLY A 56 5.35 -1.13 -0.42
N LEU A 57 4.43 -1.34 -1.37
CA LEU A 57 4.63 -1.05 -2.79
C LEU A 57 4.86 0.45 -3.03
N VAL A 58 4.02 1.30 -2.46
CA VAL A 58 4.14 2.77 -2.58
C VAL A 58 5.46 3.22 -1.99
N ASP A 59 5.76 2.78 -0.77
CA ASP A 59 6.96 3.18 -0.06
C ASP A 59 8.23 2.77 -0.81
N SER A 60 8.33 1.49 -1.17
CA SER A 60 9.52 0.97 -1.84
C SER A 60 9.73 1.63 -3.20
N SER A 61 8.64 1.87 -3.93
CA SER A 61 8.69 2.56 -5.24
C SER A 61 9.08 4.03 -5.10
N ALA A 62 8.56 4.73 -4.08
CA ALA A 62 8.90 6.12 -3.81
C ALA A 62 10.36 6.25 -3.36
N ALA A 63 10.84 5.35 -2.49
CA ALA A 63 12.23 5.33 -2.07
C ALA A 63 13.18 5.13 -3.27
N GLN A 64 12.90 4.13 -4.12
CA GLN A 64 13.70 3.90 -5.32
C GLN A 64 13.66 5.08 -6.29
N TRP A 65 12.49 5.70 -6.47
CA TRP A 65 12.34 6.86 -7.35
C TRP A 65 13.10 8.09 -6.83
N LEU A 66 13.12 8.32 -5.51
CA LEU A 66 13.92 9.40 -4.91
C LEU A 66 15.42 9.17 -5.10
N GLU A 67 15.88 7.92 -5.04
CA GLU A 67 17.27 7.57 -5.30
C GLU A 67 17.63 7.70 -6.79
N ASN A 68 16.76 7.22 -7.69
CA ASN A 68 16.99 7.18 -9.12
C ASN A 68 15.71 7.49 -9.91
N PRO A 69 15.40 8.78 -10.18
CA PRO A 69 14.13 9.17 -10.79
C PRO A 69 13.97 8.72 -12.26
N HIS A 70 15.07 8.51 -12.98
CA HIS A 70 15.10 8.14 -14.41
C HIS A 70 14.21 9.00 -15.32
N GLY A 71 14.04 10.29 -15.01
CA GLY A 71 13.19 11.21 -15.78
C GLY A 71 11.68 11.04 -15.57
N VAL A 72 11.27 10.13 -14.67
CA VAL A 72 9.86 9.98 -14.27
C VAL A 72 9.50 11.10 -13.32
N THR A 73 8.42 11.82 -13.61
CA THR A 73 7.88 12.84 -12.71
C THR A 73 7.11 12.21 -11.55
N LYS A 74 6.94 12.97 -10.46
CA LYS A 74 6.11 12.55 -9.32
C LYS A 74 4.68 12.20 -9.74
N VAL A 75 4.10 12.95 -10.69
CA VAL A 75 2.74 12.75 -11.19
C VAL A 75 2.64 11.43 -11.97
N GLU A 76 3.61 11.14 -12.82
CA GLU A 76 3.66 9.89 -13.58
C GLU A 76 3.81 8.67 -12.66
N LEU A 77 4.69 8.76 -11.65
CA LEU A 77 4.84 7.72 -10.63
C LEU A 77 3.56 7.50 -9.84
N ALA A 78 2.93 8.57 -9.35
CA ALA A 78 1.67 8.48 -8.61
C ALA A 78 0.56 7.85 -9.47
N GLY A 79 0.47 8.22 -10.76
CA GLY A 79 -0.46 7.62 -11.69
C GLY A 79 -0.19 6.13 -11.95
N LEU A 80 1.08 5.72 -12.04
CA LEU A 80 1.47 4.31 -12.16
C LEU A 80 1.08 3.50 -10.92
N LEU A 81 1.45 3.99 -9.74
CA LEU A 81 1.15 3.34 -8.47
C LEU A 81 -0.36 3.21 -8.25
N ALA A 82 -1.12 4.27 -8.49
CA ALA A 82 -2.58 4.23 -8.38
C ALA A 82 -3.18 3.14 -9.29
N ARG A 83 -2.73 3.04 -10.55
CA ARG A 83 -3.20 1.98 -11.47
C ARG A 83 -2.83 0.58 -11.00
N TRP A 84 -1.64 0.37 -10.44
CA TRP A 84 -1.23 -0.94 -9.93
C TRP A 84 -2.02 -1.35 -8.69
N ILE A 85 -2.19 -0.42 -7.75
CA ILE A 85 -2.97 -0.66 -6.53
C ILE A 85 -4.41 -1.01 -6.90
N TRP A 86 -5.03 -0.27 -7.83
CA TRP A 86 -6.37 -0.60 -8.30
C TRP A 86 -6.47 -2.00 -8.91
N ARG A 87 -5.45 -2.44 -9.66
CA ARG A 87 -5.44 -3.81 -10.21
C ARG A 87 -5.29 -4.89 -9.14
N ILE A 88 -4.46 -4.65 -8.12
CA ILE A 88 -4.32 -5.57 -6.98
C ILE A 88 -5.66 -5.70 -6.25
N LEU A 89 -6.34 -4.56 -6.01
CA LEU A 89 -7.65 -4.56 -5.36
C LEU A 89 -8.70 -5.25 -6.22
N ASP A 90 -8.80 -4.91 -7.51
CA ASP A 90 -9.76 -5.55 -8.43
C ASP A 90 -9.57 -7.06 -8.52
N ASP A 91 -8.33 -7.53 -8.68
CA ASP A 91 -8.01 -8.96 -8.72
C ASP A 91 -8.39 -9.68 -7.41
N THR A 92 -8.06 -9.07 -6.27
CA THR A 92 -8.42 -9.60 -4.95
C THR A 92 -9.93 -9.76 -4.81
N LEU A 93 -10.69 -8.75 -5.22
CA LEU A 93 -12.14 -8.74 -5.06
C LEU A 93 -12.80 -9.70 -6.04
N ARG A 94 -12.27 -9.81 -7.27
CA ARG A 94 -12.69 -10.81 -8.26
C ARG A 94 -12.41 -12.24 -7.81
N ALA A 95 -11.28 -12.50 -7.14
CA ALA A 95 -10.99 -13.79 -6.52
C ALA A 95 -12.01 -14.16 -5.43
N GLY A 96 -12.59 -13.15 -4.76
CA GLY A 96 -13.73 -13.27 -3.85
C GLY A 96 -15.10 -13.35 -4.54
N GLY A 97 -15.16 -13.38 -5.87
CA GLY A 97 -16.40 -13.45 -6.65
C GLY A 97 -17.04 -12.09 -6.97
N ILE A 98 -16.31 -10.98 -6.81
CA ILE A 98 -16.87 -9.64 -6.79
C ILE A 98 -16.20 -8.76 -7.83
N GLU A 99 -16.99 -8.31 -8.78
CA GLU A 99 -16.57 -7.34 -9.78
C GLU A 99 -16.79 -5.93 -9.23
N LEU A 100 -15.69 -5.23 -8.92
CA LEU A 100 -15.77 -3.79 -8.63
C LEU A 100 -15.95 -3.03 -9.94
N ASP A 101 -16.95 -2.14 -9.94
CA ASP A 101 -17.00 -1.05 -10.91
C ASP A 101 -16.26 0.17 -10.32
N PRO A 102 -15.05 0.51 -10.81
CA PRO A 102 -14.28 1.65 -10.30
C PRO A 102 -14.92 3.01 -10.61
N HIS A 103 -15.97 3.05 -11.44
CA HIS A 103 -16.74 4.25 -11.74
C HIS A 103 -17.98 4.40 -10.85
N ARG A 104 -18.29 3.40 -10.01
CA ARG A 104 -19.42 3.46 -9.08
C ARG A 104 -18.96 3.96 -7.70
N PRO A 105 -19.62 4.97 -7.12
CA PRO A 105 -19.30 5.43 -5.77
C PRO A 105 -19.58 4.34 -4.73
N LEU A 106 -18.73 4.24 -3.72
CA LEU A 106 -18.93 3.36 -2.58
C LEU A 106 -20.17 3.79 -1.77
N PRO A 107 -20.90 2.85 -1.15
CA PRO A 107 -21.94 3.20 -0.20
C PRO A 107 -21.33 4.06 0.93
N PRO A 108 -22.01 5.12 1.39
CA PRO A 108 -21.53 5.89 2.52
C PRO A 108 -21.39 4.97 3.75
N PRO A 109 -20.36 5.16 4.59
CA PRO A 109 -20.19 4.37 5.79
C PRO A 109 -21.45 4.50 6.65
N ALA A 110 -21.98 3.38 7.14
CA ALA A 110 -23.10 3.39 8.05
C ALA A 110 -22.64 4.13 9.32
N LEU A 111 -23.11 5.35 9.51
CA LEU A 111 -22.97 6.05 10.78
C LEU A 111 -23.67 5.18 11.83
N GLY A 112 -22.89 4.49 12.66
CA GLY A 112 -23.41 3.82 13.85
C GLY A 112 -24.15 4.85 14.72
N PRO A 113 -25.16 4.44 15.50
CA PRO A 113 -25.90 5.37 16.34
C PRO A 113 -24.95 6.08 17.32
N ALA A 114 -25.12 7.40 17.41
CA ALA A 114 -24.36 8.32 18.26
C ALA A 114 -24.46 8.00 19.76
#